data_AF-A0A103RYX5-F1
#
_entry.id   AF-A0A103RYX5-F1
#
_cell.length_a   1.000
_cell.length_b   1.000
_cell.length_c   1.000
_cell.angle_alpha   90.00
_cell.angle_beta   90.00
_cell.angle_gamma   90.00
#
_symmetry.space_group_name_H-M   'P 1'
#
loop_
_entity.id
_entity.type
_entity.pdbx_description
1 polymer ?
#
loop_
_entity_poly.entity_id
_entity_poly.type
_entity_poly.pdbx_seq_one_letter_code
_entity_poly.pdbx_strand_id
1 'polypeptide(L)'
;MHESGQQARAMDEYRACLERDPVCVDALWNYGELLRLREHFDEALDCFDRLVRLESRLRDKAAHRMAVCCAHLGQDDRAQALFEKQIAEDDDPLTHWEYAHFLLGRGRFTDAWPHYARRFDAGEKVGLKGMRFPYPSWCGQFEAGSTLIVSCEQGAGDEILFAAFLPSLLQRARSADMRVVVVCRPALVRLFRESFPSARVLGGMVTQEPDLCTIVKQSSIIRHIRIGDLPLWLDKPEPAAYLKPAPDDQRDARRLIASSRAGDGCTHIGIVWSANPLSSASNRRARNVPSELLNAWLKDIDGVRFYSLMPAEHCAVLAGVPDLHVTDLAFFLTDFSRTAAAMQCLDEIVSVCTSSANLSGALGLKTHVLLQKHADWRWCGDTAWYRDVVTYRQETRADWGNCLQALSANWR
;
A
#
# COMPACT_ATOMS: atom_id res chain seq x y z
N MET A 1 11.26 -3.04 22.02
CA MET A 1 10.54 -2.81 23.30
C MET A 1 10.97 -1.51 23.97
N HIS A 2 12.26 -1.13 23.92
CA HIS A 2 12.80 0.08 24.56
C HIS A 2 12.13 1.41 24.13
N GLU A 3 11.97 1.66 22.82
CA GLU A 3 11.31 2.89 22.32
C GLU A 3 9.84 3.02 22.71
N SER A 4 9.10 1.91 22.76
CA SER A 4 7.68 1.95 23.15
C SER A 4 7.50 2.24 24.64
N GLY A 5 8.43 1.76 25.48
CA GLY A 5 8.45 2.07 26.91
C GLY A 5 8.83 3.53 27.18
N GLN A 6 9.77 4.08 26.41
CA GLN A 6 10.14 5.50 26.48
C GLN A 6 8.99 6.42 26.04
N GLN A 7 8.28 6.07 24.97
CA GLN A 7 7.12 6.84 24.50
C GLN A 7 5.94 6.80 25.47
N ALA A 8 5.65 5.65 26.09
CA ALA A 8 4.58 5.56 27.10
C ALA A 8 4.88 6.45 28.30
N ARG A 9 6.12 6.38 28.81
CA ARG A 9 6.59 7.25 29.89
C ARG A 9 6.52 8.74 29.51
N ALA A 10 6.89 9.09 28.27
CA ALA A 10 6.78 10.47 27.80
C ALA A 10 5.32 10.97 27.77
N MET A 11 4.35 10.12 27.37
CA MET A 11 2.93 10.48 27.44
C MET A 11 2.48 10.75 28.89
N ASP A 12 2.90 9.92 29.84
CA ASP A 12 2.56 10.10 31.26
C ASP A 12 3.19 11.40 31.82
N GLU A 13 4.44 11.68 31.46
CA GLU A 13 5.15 12.91 31.86
C GLU A 13 4.48 14.16 31.29
N TYR A 14 4.08 14.16 30.02
CA TYR A 14 3.36 15.28 29.41
C TYR A 14 1.96 15.46 30.00
N ARG A 15 1.23 14.37 30.27
CA ARG A 15 -0.07 14.44 30.94
C ARG A 15 0.05 15.05 32.33
N ALA A 16 0.99 14.58 33.15
CA ALA A 16 1.25 15.14 34.47
C ALA A 16 1.69 16.62 34.42
N CYS A 17 2.40 17.02 33.36
CA CYS A 17 2.75 18.42 33.12
C CYS A 17 1.48 19.25 32.85
N LEU A 18 0.59 18.80 31.97
CA LEU A 18 -0.66 19.50 31.63
C LEU A 18 -1.70 19.50 32.76
N GLU A 19 -1.64 18.54 33.69
CA GLU A 19 -2.43 18.55 34.92
C GLU A 19 -1.99 19.67 35.88
N ARG A 20 -0.68 19.95 35.95
CA ARG A 20 -0.10 21.00 36.80
C ARG A 20 -0.17 22.38 36.15
N ASP A 21 0.07 22.43 34.84
CA ASP A 21 0.03 23.64 34.03
C ASP A 21 -0.74 23.38 32.72
N PRO A 22 -2.06 23.62 32.72
CA PRO A 22 -2.91 23.40 31.55
C PRO A 22 -2.61 24.29 30.35
N VAL A 23 -1.77 25.32 30.50
CA VAL A 23 -1.44 26.28 29.44
C VAL A 23 0.02 26.15 28.97
N CYS A 24 0.73 25.12 29.41
CA CYS A 24 2.10 24.85 28.97
C CYS A 24 2.13 24.56 27.45
N VAL A 25 2.57 25.54 26.67
CA VAL A 25 2.61 25.52 25.19
C VAL A 25 3.44 24.35 24.66
N ASP A 26 4.64 24.13 25.21
CA ASP A 26 5.52 23.05 24.78
C ASP A 26 4.96 21.66 25.09
N ALA A 27 4.27 21.50 26.23
CA ALA A 27 3.61 20.26 26.57
C ALA A 27 2.40 19.98 25.66
N LEU A 28 1.56 21.00 25.38
CA LEU A 28 0.45 20.86 24.43
C LEU A 28 0.94 20.45 23.04
N TRP A 29 2.01 21.07 22.55
CA TRP A 29 2.59 20.73 21.24
C TRP A 29 3.14 19.29 21.19
N ASN A 30 4.03 18.94 22.13
CA ASN A 30 4.71 17.64 22.09
C ASN A 30 3.76 16.48 22.44
N TYR A 31 2.84 16.68 23.39
CA TYR A 31 1.82 15.68 23.72
C TYR A 31 0.85 15.47 22.57
N GLY A 32 0.35 16.56 21.96
CA GLY A 32 -0.53 16.49 20.80
C GLY A 32 0.12 15.74 19.62
N GLU A 33 1.39 15.98 19.34
CA GLU A 33 2.11 15.25 18.30
C GLU A 33 2.30 13.77 18.65
N LEU A 34 2.63 13.45 19.90
CA LEU A 34 2.78 12.06 20.35
C LEU A 34 1.45 11.30 20.29
N LEU A 35 0.34 11.94 20.71
CA LEU A 35 -1.02 11.42 20.60
C LEU A 35 -1.39 11.17 19.13
N ARG A 36 -1.11 12.11 18.24
CA ARG A 36 -1.35 11.98 16.79
C ARG A 36 -0.60 10.79 16.18
N LEU A 37 0.70 10.63 16.50
CA LEU A 37 1.52 9.50 16.05
C LEU A 37 1.02 8.15 16.63
N ARG A 38 0.33 8.21 17.77
CA ARG A 38 -0.34 7.07 18.41
C ARG A 38 -1.78 6.87 17.95
N GLU A 39 -2.28 7.68 17.02
CA GLU A 39 -3.63 7.63 16.44
C GLU A 39 -4.75 7.98 17.46
N HIS A 40 -4.41 8.69 18.54
CA HIS A 40 -5.36 9.31 19.47
C HIS A 40 -5.76 10.71 18.96
N PHE A 41 -6.46 10.74 17.83
CA PHE A 41 -6.68 11.96 17.05
C PHE A 41 -7.60 12.98 17.73
N ASP A 42 -8.53 12.53 18.55
CA ASP A 42 -9.44 13.35 19.35
C ASP A 42 -8.68 14.11 20.43
N GLU A 43 -7.89 13.42 21.26
CA GLU A 43 -7.05 14.04 22.29
C GLU A 43 -5.96 14.94 21.68
N ALA A 44 -5.39 14.52 20.54
CA ALA A 44 -4.41 15.33 19.81
C ALA A 44 -5.02 16.64 19.31
N LEU A 45 -6.24 16.57 18.76
CA LEU A 45 -6.95 17.76 18.27
C LEU A 45 -7.29 18.72 19.41
N ASP A 46 -7.69 18.23 20.59
CA ASP A 46 -7.88 19.08 21.78
C ASP A 46 -6.59 19.83 22.16
N CYS A 47 -5.45 19.13 22.18
CA CYS A 47 -4.17 19.75 22.47
C CYS A 47 -3.85 20.88 21.49
N PHE A 48 -4.03 20.66 20.18
CA PHE A 48 -3.78 21.68 19.16
C PHE A 48 -4.81 22.82 19.21
N ASP A 49 -6.08 22.54 19.47
CA ASP A 49 -7.11 23.58 19.62
C ASP A 49 -6.84 24.50 20.81
N ARG A 50 -6.41 23.94 21.95
CA ARG A 50 -5.97 24.72 23.12
C ARG A 50 -4.73 25.55 22.80
N LEU A 51 -3.75 24.97 22.12
CA LEU A 51 -2.52 25.65 21.70
C LEU A 51 -2.83 26.88 20.84
N VAL A 52 -3.69 26.75 19.83
CA VAL A 52 -4.05 27.86 18.92
C VAL A 52 -4.89 28.94 19.60
N ARG A 53 -5.65 28.60 20.65
CA ARG A 53 -6.36 29.59 21.49
C ARG A 53 -5.40 30.41 22.36
N LEU A 54 -4.35 29.80 22.88
CA LEU A 54 -3.33 30.48 23.70
C LEU A 54 -2.42 31.36 22.85
N GLU A 55 -1.98 30.84 21.70
CA GLU A 55 -1.08 31.55 20.80
C GLU A 55 -1.59 31.50 19.35
N SER A 56 -2.30 32.54 18.93
CA SER A 56 -2.86 32.64 17.57
C SER A 56 -1.80 32.51 16.47
N ARG A 57 -0.57 32.94 16.73
CA ARG A 57 0.60 32.79 15.84
C ARG A 57 1.01 31.33 15.57
N LEU A 58 0.57 30.37 16.39
CA LEU A 58 0.86 28.95 16.20
C LEU A 58 -0.18 28.25 15.32
N ARG A 59 -1.25 28.96 14.93
CA ARG A 59 -2.31 28.43 14.06
C ARG A 59 -1.75 27.77 12.83
N ASP A 60 -0.91 28.47 12.08
CA ASP A 60 -0.40 27.98 10.80
C ASP A 60 0.58 26.81 11.02
N LYS A 61 1.35 26.83 12.12
CA LYS A 61 2.24 25.69 12.48
C LYS A 61 1.46 24.43 12.88
N ALA A 62 0.29 24.59 13.49
CA ALA A 62 -0.57 23.50 13.93
C ALA A 62 -1.54 23.02 12.84
N ALA A 63 -1.84 23.86 11.83
CA ALA A 63 -2.90 23.64 10.85
C ALA A 63 -2.79 22.28 10.14
N HIS A 64 -1.60 21.91 9.64
CA HIS A 64 -1.37 20.59 9.04
C HIS A 64 -1.71 19.43 9.98
N ARG A 65 -1.27 19.50 11.24
CA ARG A 65 -1.53 18.44 12.25
C ARG A 65 -3.00 18.34 12.59
N MET A 66 -3.66 19.49 12.74
CA MET A 66 -5.10 19.58 12.97
C MET A 66 -5.88 19.01 11.77
N ALA A 67 -5.47 19.31 10.54
CA ALA A 67 -6.09 18.79 9.32
C ALA A 67 -6.06 17.26 9.29
N VAL A 68 -4.91 16.65 9.58
CA VAL A 68 -4.76 15.18 9.70
C VAL A 68 -5.67 14.62 10.80
N CYS A 69 -5.72 15.24 11.99
CA CYS A 69 -6.61 14.77 13.05
C CYS A 69 -8.09 14.88 12.63
N CYS A 70 -8.50 16.00 12.03
CA CYS A 70 -9.85 16.21 11.52
C CYS A 70 -10.22 15.15 10.46
N ALA A 71 -9.31 14.83 9.54
CA ALA A 71 -9.50 13.82 8.50
C ALA A 71 -9.79 12.42 9.08
N HIS A 72 -9.04 12.03 10.11
CA HIS A 72 -9.23 10.73 10.78
C HIS A 72 -10.48 10.68 11.67
N LEU A 73 -10.93 11.82 12.19
CA LEU A 73 -12.17 11.95 12.96
C LEU A 73 -13.42 12.11 12.08
N GLY A 74 -13.27 12.14 10.75
CA GLY A 74 -14.38 12.35 9.81
C GLY A 74 -14.91 13.79 9.78
N GLN A 75 -14.15 14.76 10.30
CA GLN A 75 -14.46 16.19 10.22
C GLN A 75 -14.00 16.74 8.86
N ASP A 76 -14.61 16.25 7.78
CA ASP A 76 -14.11 16.41 6.41
C ASP A 76 -14.05 17.88 5.97
N ASP A 77 -15.09 18.68 6.22
CA ASP A 77 -15.11 20.12 5.87
C ASP A 77 -13.98 20.89 6.55
N ARG A 78 -13.75 20.61 7.84
CA ARG A 78 -12.69 21.25 8.63
C ARG A 78 -11.31 20.80 8.16
N ALA A 79 -11.14 19.51 7.87
CA ALA A 79 -9.90 18.96 7.35
C ALA A 79 -9.52 19.60 6.02
N GLN A 80 -10.47 19.65 5.07
CA GLN A 80 -10.27 20.25 3.76
C GLN A 80 -9.89 21.73 3.87
N ALA A 81 -10.65 22.53 4.63
CA ALA A 81 -10.37 23.95 4.80
C ALA A 81 -8.96 24.20 5.39
N LEU A 82 -8.51 23.36 6.32
CA LEU A 82 -7.17 23.46 6.90
C LEU A 82 -6.08 23.07 5.90
N PHE A 83 -6.27 22.00 5.12
CA PHE A 83 -5.32 21.61 4.07
C PHE A 83 -5.19 22.69 2.99
N GLU A 84 -6.32 23.21 2.49
CA GLU A 84 -6.34 24.24 1.44
C GLU A 84 -5.72 25.55 1.92
N LYS A 85 -5.99 25.98 3.16
CA LYS A 85 -5.35 27.15 3.76
C LYS A 85 -3.84 26.96 3.86
N GLN A 86 -3.39 25.80 4.37
CA GLN A 86 -1.96 25.52 4.53
C GLN A 86 -1.26 25.55 3.17
N ILE A 87 -1.82 24.91 2.14
CA ILE A 87 -1.25 24.88 0.79
C ILE A 87 -1.19 26.28 0.16
N ALA A 88 -2.20 27.12 0.42
CA ALA A 88 -2.21 28.50 -0.07
C ALA A 88 -1.14 29.38 0.59
N GLU A 89 -0.78 29.09 1.85
CA GLU A 89 0.22 29.84 2.62
C GLU A 89 1.64 29.31 2.43
N ASP A 90 1.80 28.00 2.35
CA ASP A 90 3.07 27.30 2.19
C ASP A 90 2.89 26.07 1.29
N ASP A 91 3.63 26.03 0.19
CA ASP A 91 3.60 24.98 -0.82
C ASP A 91 4.36 23.71 -0.36
N ASP A 92 4.12 23.29 0.89
CA ASP A 92 4.87 22.22 1.55
C ASP A 92 4.48 20.84 1.01
N PRO A 93 5.45 20.05 0.50
CA PRO A 93 5.19 18.74 -0.07
C PRO A 93 4.55 17.72 0.87
N LEU A 94 4.79 17.82 2.19
CA LEU A 94 4.17 16.91 3.16
C LEU A 94 2.67 17.18 3.28
N THR A 95 2.26 18.44 3.23
CA THR A 95 0.84 18.82 3.21
C THR A 95 0.14 18.30 1.95
N HIS A 96 0.79 18.40 0.77
CA HIS A 96 0.28 17.78 -0.46
C HIS A 96 0.13 16.26 -0.33
N TRP A 97 1.10 15.58 0.27
CA TRP A 97 1.04 14.15 0.50
C TRP A 97 -0.17 13.76 1.36
N GLU A 98 -0.35 14.37 2.53
CA GLU A 98 -1.47 14.06 3.44
C GLU A 98 -2.83 14.44 2.81
N TYR A 99 -2.91 15.59 2.14
CA TYR A 99 -4.14 16.02 1.48
C TYR A 99 -4.54 15.09 0.33
N ALA A 100 -3.57 14.60 -0.44
CA ALA A 100 -3.83 13.57 -1.45
C ALA A 100 -4.45 12.32 -0.82
N HIS A 101 -3.90 11.82 0.30
CA HIS A 101 -4.44 10.62 0.97
C HIS A 101 -5.83 10.84 1.52
N PHE A 102 -6.10 12.03 2.08
CA PHE A 102 -7.43 12.43 2.52
C PHE A 102 -8.44 12.39 1.35
N LEU A 103 -8.13 13.06 0.23
CA LEU A 103 -9.01 13.10 -0.94
C LEU A 103 -9.22 11.71 -1.55
N LEU A 104 -8.16 10.91 -1.63
CA LEU A 104 -8.21 9.53 -2.14
C LEU A 104 -9.08 8.63 -1.29
N GLY A 105 -8.95 8.72 0.04
CA GLY A 105 -9.78 7.97 0.98
C GLY A 105 -11.26 8.36 0.96
N ARG A 106 -11.62 9.43 0.24
CA ARG A 106 -12.99 9.90 -0.01
C ARG A 106 -13.43 9.74 -1.46
N GLY A 107 -12.65 9.04 -2.29
CA GLY A 107 -12.98 8.82 -3.71
C GLY A 107 -12.89 10.07 -4.58
N ARG A 108 -12.34 11.19 -4.08
CA ARG A 108 -12.15 12.44 -4.83
C ARG A 108 -10.89 12.38 -5.69
N PHE A 109 -10.85 11.40 -6.60
CA PHE A 109 -9.67 11.06 -7.39
C PHE A 109 -9.16 12.24 -8.23
N THR A 110 -10.05 12.92 -8.95
CA THR A 110 -9.69 14.05 -9.82
C THR A 110 -8.95 15.15 -9.07
N ASP A 111 -9.43 15.50 -7.87
CA ASP A 111 -8.82 16.52 -7.03
C ASP A 111 -7.51 15.99 -6.41
N ALA A 112 -7.43 14.70 -6.09
CA ALA A 112 -6.30 14.12 -5.37
C ALA A 112 -5.03 13.95 -6.21
N TRP A 113 -5.15 13.56 -7.48
CA TRP A 113 -3.99 13.15 -8.28
C TRP A 113 -2.92 14.23 -8.46
N PRO A 114 -3.27 15.52 -8.67
CA PRO A 114 -2.27 16.59 -8.70
C PRO A 114 -1.45 16.68 -7.42
N HIS A 115 -2.07 16.47 -6.24
CA HIS A 115 -1.35 16.44 -4.97
C HIS A 115 -0.52 15.16 -4.81
N TYR A 116 -1.06 14.00 -5.22
CA TYR A 116 -0.35 12.72 -5.16
C TYR A 116 0.91 12.67 -6.04
N ALA A 117 0.88 13.36 -7.19
CA ALA A 117 2.01 13.48 -8.10
C ALA A 117 3.27 14.07 -7.45
N ARG A 118 3.10 14.83 -6.36
CA ARG A 118 4.17 15.51 -5.61
C ARG A 118 4.79 14.65 -4.50
N ARG A 119 4.37 13.39 -4.33
CA ARG A 119 4.84 12.50 -3.25
C ARG A 119 6.35 12.37 -3.13
N PHE A 120 7.10 12.53 -4.22
CA PHE A 120 8.55 12.47 -4.22
C PHE A 120 9.23 13.82 -3.91
N ASP A 121 8.50 14.94 -3.96
CA ASP A 121 9.00 16.27 -3.59
C ASP A 121 9.24 16.35 -2.08
N ALA A 122 8.44 15.63 -1.29
CA ALA A 122 8.61 15.50 0.15
C ALA A 122 9.89 14.74 0.52
N GLY A 123 10.44 13.94 -0.41
CA GLY A 123 11.74 13.30 -0.30
C GLY A 123 11.98 12.59 1.03
N GLU A 124 13.01 13.02 1.76
CA GLU A 124 13.38 12.43 3.05
C GLU A 124 12.33 12.62 4.14
N LYS A 125 11.50 13.69 4.09
CA LYS A 125 10.45 13.95 5.11
C LYS A 125 9.45 12.80 5.22
N VAL A 126 9.19 12.11 4.11
CA VAL A 126 8.27 10.95 4.02
C VAL A 126 9.01 9.64 3.73
N GLY A 127 10.34 9.66 3.69
CA GLY A 127 11.17 8.48 3.41
C GLY A 127 11.02 7.92 2.00
N LEU A 128 10.56 8.72 1.03
CA LEU A 128 10.30 8.28 -0.34
C LEU A 128 11.39 8.78 -1.29
N LYS A 129 11.90 7.87 -2.12
CA LYS A 129 12.83 8.20 -3.21
C LYS A 129 12.31 7.59 -4.49
N GLY A 130 12.17 8.43 -5.51
CA GLY A 130 11.77 8.02 -6.85
C GLY A 130 12.98 7.90 -7.76
N MET A 131 12.88 7.03 -8.77
CA MET A 131 13.85 7.03 -9.86
C MET A 131 13.83 8.39 -10.60
N ARG A 132 15.00 8.77 -11.12
CA ARG A 132 15.19 9.98 -11.91
C ARG A 132 15.54 9.58 -13.34
N PHE A 133 14.90 10.23 -14.30
CA PHE A 133 15.17 10.06 -15.72
C PHE A 133 15.43 11.44 -16.32
N PRO A 134 16.42 11.60 -17.21
CA PRO A 134 16.76 12.88 -17.81
C PRO A 134 15.84 13.26 -18.98
N TYR A 135 14.64 12.69 -19.06
CA TYR A 135 13.70 12.87 -20.16
C TYR A 135 12.53 13.77 -19.73
N PRO A 136 11.96 14.57 -20.64
CA PRO A 136 10.79 15.37 -20.34
C PRO A 136 9.59 14.52 -19.86
N SER A 137 8.83 15.06 -18.92
CA SER A 137 7.59 14.43 -18.47
C SER A 137 6.60 14.25 -19.63
N TRP A 138 5.89 13.13 -19.61
CA TRP A 138 4.75 12.87 -20.47
C TRP A 138 3.49 13.50 -19.87
N CYS A 139 2.77 14.27 -20.69
CA CYS A 139 1.57 15.00 -20.27
C CYS A 139 0.33 14.58 -21.09
N GLY A 140 0.12 13.26 -21.25
CA GLY A 140 -1.05 12.73 -21.94
C GLY A 140 -0.98 12.66 -23.48
N GLN A 141 0.11 13.14 -24.09
CA GLN A 141 0.24 13.26 -25.55
C GLN A 141 0.70 11.95 -26.22
N PHE A 142 0.02 11.49 -27.26
CA PHE A 142 0.40 10.28 -28.00
C PHE A 142 1.03 10.65 -29.34
N GLU A 143 2.33 10.43 -29.49
CA GLU A 143 3.13 10.87 -30.64
C GLU A 143 3.73 9.66 -31.39
N ALA A 144 3.49 9.57 -32.70
CA ALA A 144 4.00 8.47 -33.53
C ALA A 144 5.53 8.40 -33.57
N GLY A 145 6.08 7.20 -33.49
CA GLY A 145 7.52 6.92 -33.45
C GLY A 145 8.23 7.27 -32.13
N SER A 146 7.53 7.95 -31.20
CA SER A 146 8.09 8.31 -29.89
C SER A 146 8.16 7.11 -28.94
N THR A 147 8.95 7.23 -27.87
CA THR A 147 9.03 6.25 -26.80
C THR A 147 8.61 6.85 -25.46
N LEU A 148 7.65 6.22 -24.79
CA LEU A 148 7.27 6.52 -23.43
C LEU A 148 7.92 5.53 -22.47
N ILE A 149 8.71 6.04 -21.52
CA ILE A 149 9.20 5.27 -20.38
C ILE A 149 8.23 5.46 -19.21
N VAL A 150 7.60 4.38 -18.79
CA VAL A 150 6.79 4.31 -17.56
C VAL A 150 7.65 3.70 -16.47
N SER A 151 8.00 4.47 -15.44
CA SER A 151 8.88 4.00 -14.37
C SER A 151 8.15 3.50 -13.15
N CYS A 152 8.87 2.72 -12.35
CA CYS A 152 8.40 2.10 -11.12
C CYS A 152 7.92 3.13 -10.08
N GLU A 153 7.18 2.63 -9.09
CA GLU A 153 6.61 3.38 -7.99
C GLU A 153 7.37 3.10 -6.68
N GLN A 154 6.89 3.67 -5.57
CA GLN A 154 7.33 3.38 -4.21
C GLN A 154 7.49 1.89 -3.93
N GLY A 155 6.40 1.15 -3.64
CA GLY A 155 6.39 -0.26 -3.28
C GLY A 155 5.90 -1.16 -4.40
N ALA A 156 6.16 -2.48 -4.29
CA ALA A 156 5.65 -3.45 -5.25
C ALA A 156 4.10 -3.47 -5.32
N GLY A 157 3.42 -3.23 -4.18
CA GLY A 157 1.96 -3.11 -4.16
C GLY A 157 1.43 -1.92 -4.96
N ASP A 158 2.15 -0.79 -4.96
CA ASP A 158 1.79 0.39 -5.75
C ASP A 158 2.02 0.16 -7.22
N GLU A 159 3.16 -0.43 -7.59
CA GLU A 159 3.43 -0.83 -8.98
C GLU A 159 2.35 -1.78 -9.50
N ILE A 160 1.92 -2.75 -8.69
CA ILE A 160 0.83 -3.67 -9.05
C ILE A 160 -0.46 -2.89 -9.31
N LEU A 161 -0.93 -2.06 -8.37
CA LEU A 161 -2.19 -1.34 -8.57
C LEU A 161 -2.16 -0.41 -9.76
N PHE A 162 -1.14 0.42 -9.88
CA PHE A 162 -1.07 1.38 -10.99
C PHE A 162 -0.81 0.69 -12.33
N ALA A 163 -0.36 -0.59 -12.34
CA ALA A 163 -0.35 -1.39 -13.55
C ALA A 163 -1.74 -1.65 -14.14
N ALA A 164 -2.82 -1.45 -13.37
CA ALA A 164 -4.19 -1.49 -13.89
C ALA A 164 -4.45 -0.47 -15.02
N PHE A 165 -3.66 0.60 -15.10
CA PHE A 165 -3.75 1.62 -16.17
C PHE A 165 -3.01 1.23 -17.46
N LEU A 166 -2.09 0.25 -17.39
CA LEU A 166 -1.27 -0.15 -18.53
C LEU A 166 -2.09 -0.70 -19.72
N PRO A 167 -3.17 -1.49 -19.55
CA PRO A 167 -3.98 -1.95 -20.69
C PRO A 167 -4.49 -0.79 -21.56
N SER A 168 -5.09 0.24 -20.95
CA SER A 168 -5.60 1.43 -21.67
C SER A 168 -4.45 2.24 -22.30
N LEU A 169 -3.36 2.44 -21.55
CA LEU A 169 -2.17 3.13 -22.06
C LEU A 169 -1.61 2.43 -23.30
N LEU A 170 -1.43 1.11 -23.24
CA LEU A 170 -0.85 0.31 -24.33
C LEU A 170 -1.76 0.24 -25.54
N GLN A 171 -3.08 0.17 -25.33
CA GLN A 171 -4.05 0.25 -26.42
C GLN A 171 -3.92 1.58 -27.18
N ARG A 172 -3.94 2.71 -26.47
CA ARG A 172 -3.81 4.05 -27.06
C ARG A 172 -2.44 4.26 -27.70
N ALA A 173 -1.37 3.79 -27.06
CA ALA A 173 -0.01 3.88 -27.60
C ALA A 173 0.14 3.11 -28.91
N ARG A 174 -0.42 1.89 -28.99
CA ARG A 174 -0.43 1.09 -30.21
C ARG A 174 -1.18 1.79 -31.35
N SER A 175 -2.34 2.39 -31.07
CA SER A 175 -3.11 3.14 -32.07
C SER A 175 -2.37 4.36 -32.61
N ALA A 176 -1.47 4.94 -31.82
CA ALA A 176 -0.67 6.10 -32.18
C ALA A 176 0.75 5.77 -32.67
N ASP A 177 1.12 4.49 -32.84
CA ASP A 177 2.48 4.04 -33.16
C ASP A 177 3.55 4.56 -32.16
N MET A 178 3.20 4.60 -30.88
CA MET A 178 4.08 4.99 -29.77
C MET A 178 4.61 3.75 -29.05
N ARG A 179 5.92 3.67 -28.84
CA ARG A 179 6.55 2.58 -28.08
C ARG A 179 6.42 2.83 -26.58
N VAL A 180 6.13 1.78 -25.82
CA VAL A 180 6.08 1.85 -24.35
C VAL A 180 7.13 0.93 -23.74
N VAL A 181 7.93 1.50 -22.85
CA VAL A 181 8.90 0.79 -22.01
C VAL A 181 8.43 0.89 -20.57
N VAL A 182 8.23 -0.24 -19.90
CA VAL A 182 7.90 -0.28 -18.48
C VAL A 182 9.14 -0.68 -17.69
N VAL A 183 9.61 0.22 -16.82
CA VAL A 183 10.64 -0.08 -15.84
C VAL A 183 9.94 -0.38 -14.51
N CYS A 184 10.14 -1.59 -13.99
CA CYS A 184 9.51 -2.05 -12.74
C CYS A 184 10.56 -2.71 -11.84
N ARG A 185 10.22 -2.98 -10.58
CA ARG A 185 11.09 -3.77 -9.70
C ARG A 185 11.52 -5.09 -10.37
N PRO A 186 12.77 -5.54 -10.21
CA PRO A 186 13.25 -6.80 -10.78
C PRO A 186 12.33 -8.00 -10.52
N ALA A 187 11.79 -8.11 -9.31
CA ALA A 187 10.87 -9.19 -8.92
C ALA A 187 9.51 -9.16 -9.66
N LEU A 188 9.13 -8.05 -10.31
CA LEU A 188 7.90 -7.91 -11.11
C LEU A 188 8.13 -8.15 -12.60
N VAL A 189 9.38 -8.14 -13.09
CA VAL A 189 9.70 -8.15 -14.53
C VAL A 189 9.04 -9.32 -15.27
N ARG A 190 9.14 -10.54 -14.73
CA ARG A 190 8.56 -11.73 -15.37
C ARG A 190 7.03 -11.64 -15.45
N LEU A 191 6.39 -11.20 -14.36
CA LEU A 191 4.95 -11.04 -14.28
C LEU A 191 4.44 -9.96 -15.25
N PHE A 192 5.09 -8.79 -15.26
CA PHE A 192 4.69 -7.68 -16.13
C PHE A 192 4.97 -7.97 -17.60
N ARG A 193 6.07 -8.67 -17.93
CA ARG A 193 6.36 -9.07 -19.32
C ARG A 193 5.29 -10.01 -19.86
N GLU A 194 4.85 -10.98 -19.05
CA GLU A 194 3.78 -11.88 -19.44
C GLU A 194 2.44 -11.13 -19.57
N SER A 195 2.12 -10.27 -18.61
CA SER A 195 0.86 -9.52 -18.55
C SER A 195 0.72 -8.46 -19.65
N PHE A 196 1.82 -7.82 -20.05
CA PHE A 196 1.85 -6.68 -20.96
C PHE A 196 2.80 -6.92 -22.15
N PRO A 197 2.53 -7.90 -23.03
CA PRO A 197 3.46 -8.31 -24.09
C PRO A 197 3.71 -7.22 -25.16
N SER A 198 2.83 -6.22 -25.26
CA SER A 198 3.02 -5.06 -26.16
C SER A 198 3.99 -4.01 -25.61
N ALA A 199 4.41 -4.14 -24.35
CA ALA A 199 5.41 -3.26 -23.74
C ALA A 199 6.77 -3.95 -23.65
N ARG A 200 7.85 -3.18 -23.77
CA ARG A 200 9.18 -3.67 -23.37
C ARG A 200 9.34 -3.51 -21.85
N VAL A 201 9.44 -4.61 -21.13
CA VAL A 201 9.58 -4.60 -19.66
C VAL A 201 11.04 -4.80 -19.23
N LEU A 202 11.52 -3.89 -18.38
CA LEU A 202 12.86 -3.86 -17.80
C LEU A 202 12.82 -3.82 -16.27
N GLY A 203 13.85 -4.37 -15.64
CA GLY A 203 14.06 -4.27 -14.19
C GLY A 203 14.81 -2.99 -13.84
N GLY A 204 14.33 -2.26 -12.84
CA GLY A 204 15.00 -1.08 -12.30
C GLY A 204 14.38 -0.63 -10.97
N MET A 205 15.22 -0.08 -10.11
CA MET A 205 14.86 0.56 -8.84
C MET A 205 15.82 1.71 -8.56
N VAL A 206 15.55 2.52 -7.53
CA VAL A 206 16.48 3.58 -7.08
C VAL A 206 17.91 3.05 -6.81
N THR A 207 18.04 1.81 -6.33
CA THR A 207 19.33 1.18 -6.02
C THR A 207 19.92 0.37 -7.18
N GLN A 208 19.18 0.23 -8.29
CA GLN A 208 19.58 -0.59 -9.44
C GLN A 208 19.02 0.04 -10.71
N GLU A 209 19.83 0.82 -11.42
CA GLU A 209 19.38 1.49 -12.64
C GLU A 209 19.07 0.49 -13.77
N PRO A 210 18.03 0.74 -14.58
CA PRO A 210 17.70 -0.08 -15.75
C PRO A 210 18.68 0.18 -16.89
N ASP A 211 19.00 -0.86 -17.66
CA ASP A 211 19.74 -0.68 -18.91
C ASP A 211 18.83 -0.15 -20.03
N LEU A 212 18.94 1.16 -20.28
CA LEU A 212 18.21 1.85 -21.34
C LEU A 212 19.02 2.05 -22.62
N CYS A 213 20.27 1.60 -22.70
CA CYS A 213 21.19 2.00 -23.77
C CYS A 213 20.63 1.70 -25.17
N THR A 214 20.05 0.51 -25.36
CA THR A 214 19.44 0.13 -26.65
C THR A 214 18.22 0.99 -26.98
N ILE A 215 17.37 1.29 -25.99
CA ILE A 215 16.15 2.08 -26.18
C ILE A 215 16.52 3.49 -26.60
N VAL A 216 17.48 4.11 -25.92
CA VAL A 216 17.95 5.47 -26.23
C VAL A 216 18.49 5.54 -27.65
N LYS A 217 19.31 4.59 -28.07
CA LYS A 217 19.86 4.55 -29.43
C LYS A 217 18.80 4.37 -30.52
N GLN A 218 17.67 3.76 -30.19
CA GLN A 218 16.58 3.47 -31.13
C GLN A 218 15.48 4.55 -31.12
N SER A 219 15.62 5.63 -30.35
CA SER A 219 14.51 6.58 -30.12
C SER A 219 14.96 8.01 -30.37
N SER A 220 14.21 8.72 -31.23
CA SER A 220 14.40 10.15 -31.49
C SER A 220 13.73 11.04 -30.45
N ILE A 221 12.57 10.60 -29.93
CA ILE A 221 11.79 11.30 -28.91
C ILE A 221 11.53 10.34 -27.76
N ILE A 222 11.91 10.75 -26.55
CA ILE A 222 11.69 9.99 -25.31
C ILE A 222 10.96 10.89 -24.32
N ARG A 223 9.86 10.36 -23.75
CA ARG A 223 9.14 10.95 -22.64
C ARG A 223 9.17 10.00 -21.45
N HIS A 224 8.97 10.53 -20.26
CA HIS A 224 8.95 9.77 -19.02
C HIS A 224 7.71 10.07 -18.18
N ILE A 225 7.14 9.06 -17.53
CA ILE A 225 6.14 9.22 -16.47
C ILE A 225 6.33 8.14 -15.41
N ARG A 226 5.97 8.42 -14.16
CA ARG A 226 5.89 7.38 -13.12
C ARG A 226 4.55 6.66 -13.22
N ILE A 227 4.52 5.37 -12.97
CA ILE A 227 3.29 4.59 -13.10
C ILE A 227 2.16 5.13 -12.21
N GLY A 228 2.45 5.62 -11.00
CA GLY A 228 1.45 6.26 -10.14
C GLY A 228 1.02 7.67 -10.53
N ASP A 229 1.60 8.25 -11.60
CA ASP A 229 1.18 9.53 -12.18
C ASP A 229 0.27 9.32 -13.41
N LEU A 230 0.12 8.08 -13.90
CA LEU A 230 -0.81 7.74 -14.99
C LEU A 230 -2.26 8.20 -14.74
N PRO A 231 -2.81 8.16 -13.50
CA PRO A 231 -4.17 8.65 -13.23
C PRO A 231 -4.40 10.14 -13.52
N LEU A 232 -3.35 10.95 -13.71
CA LEU A 232 -3.49 12.34 -14.16
C LEU A 232 -4.00 12.45 -15.60
N TRP A 233 -3.78 11.41 -16.41
CA TRP A 233 -3.98 11.46 -17.86
C TRP A 233 -4.87 10.33 -18.40
N LEU A 234 -5.21 9.37 -17.54
CA LEU A 234 -6.01 8.19 -17.86
C LEU A 234 -7.12 8.03 -16.83
N ASP A 235 -8.29 7.61 -17.30
CA ASP A 235 -9.42 7.31 -16.44
C ASP A 235 -9.13 6.12 -15.52
N LYS A 236 -9.68 6.16 -14.31
CA LYS A 236 -9.61 5.02 -13.38
C LYS A 236 -10.20 3.78 -14.06
N PRO A 237 -9.45 2.67 -14.16
CA PRO A 237 -9.94 1.47 -14.79
C PRO A 237 -11.08 0.83 -13.97
N GLU A 238 -11.98 0.16 -14.67
CA GLU A 238 -12.96 -0.72 -14.04
C GLU A 238 -12.24 -1.88 -13.32
N PRO A 239 -12.75 -2.36 -12.16
CA PRO A 239 -12.18 -3.49 -11.45
C PRO A 239 -12.21 -4.78 -12.29
N ALA A 240 -11.04 -5.17 -12.81
CA ALA A 240 -10.84 -6.37 -13.62
C ALA A 240 -9.45 -6.99 -13.34
N ALA A 241 -9.28 -8.26 -13.71
CA ALA A 241 -7.97 -8.90 -13.68
C ALA A 241 -7.08 -8.36 -14.81
N TYR A 242 -5.84 -8.00 -14.50
CA TYR A 242 -4.88 -7.44 -15.47
C TYR A 242 -3.48 -8.04 -15.34
N LEU A 243 -3.25 -8.96 -14.40
CA LEU A 243 -1.99 -9.68 -14.27
C LEU A 243 -2.17 -11.17 -14.59
N LYS A 244 -1.12 -11.75 -15.18
CA LYS A 244 -1.01 -13.20 -15.41
C LYS A 244 0.44 -13.67 -15.22
N PRO A 245 0.67 -14.74 -14.44
CA PRO A 245 2.00 -15.31 -14.25
C PRO A 245 2.49 -16.04 -15.51
N ALA A 246 3.81 -16.22 -15.63
CA ALA A 246 4.41 -16.94 -16.74
C ALA A 246 3.87 -18.38 -16.84
N PRO A 247 3.59 -18.91 -18.05
CA PRO A 247 3.02 -20.25 -18.22
C PRO A 247 3.82 -21.37 -17.57
N ASP A 248 5.15 -21.24 -17.52
CA ASP A 248 6.03 -22.24 -16.90
C ASP A 248 5.87 -22.26 -15.38
N ASP A 249 5.76 -21.09 -14.74
CA ASP A 249 5.51 -20.99 -13.30
C ASP A 249 4.13 -21.55 -12.94
N GLN A 250 3.12 -21.35 -13.80
CA GLN A 250 1.79 -21.97 -13.61
C GLN A 250 1.86 -23.50 -13.62
N ARG A 251 2.64 -24.09 -14.53
CA ARG A 251 2.82 -25.54 -14.58
C ARG A 251 3.53 -26.06 -13.34
N ASP A 252 4.58 -25.38 -12.91
CA ASP A 252 5.34 -25.75 -11.71
C ASP A 252 4.48 -25.65 -10.44
N ALA A 253 3.74 -24.55 -10.28
CA ALA A 253 2.84 -24.34 -9.15
C ALA A 253 1.73 -25.41 -9.09
N ARG A 254 1.13 -25.74 -10.24
CA ARG A 254 0.13 -26.81 -10.32
C ARG A 254 0.72 -28.15 -9.91
N ARG A 255 1.93 -28.50 -10.35
CA ARG A 255 2.59 -29.76 -9.95
C ARG A 255 2.86 -29.80 -8.44
N LEU A 256 3.34 -28.69 -7.89
CA LEU A 256 3.61 -28.57 -6.46
C LEU A 256 2.34 -28.75 -5.64
N ILE A 257 1.29 -27.97 -5.95
CA ILE A 257 0.09 -27.89 -5.12
C ILE A 257 -0.87 -29.05 -5.40
N ALA A 258 -1.00 -29.56 -6.63
CA ALA A 258 -1.91 -30.66 -6.97
C ALA A 258 -1.66 -31.93 -6.16
N SER A 259 -0.39 -32.21 -5.80
CA SER A 259 -0.04 -33.33 -4.92
C SER A 259 -0.72 -33.25 -3.55
N SER A 260 -1.00 -32.04 -3.07
CA SER A 260 -1.65 -31.78 -1.78
C SER A 260 -3.18 -31.68 -1.86
N ARG A 261 -3.77 -31.47 -3.05
CA ARG A 261 -5.21 -31.27 -3.25
C ARG A 261 -6.01 -32.53 -3.55
N ALA A 262 -5.36 -33.59 -4.06
CA ALA A 262 -6.08 -34.71 -4.66
C ALA A 262 -6.89 -35.51 -3.62
N GLY A 263 -8.23 -35.36 -3.65
CA GLY A 263 -9.17 -36.22 -2.93
C GLY A 263 -9.39 -35.89 -1.46
N ASP A 264 -9.05 -34.67 -1.01
CA ASP A 264 -9.16 -34.30 0.42
C ASP A 264 -10.48 -33.64 0.81
N GLY A 265 -11.24 -33.09 -0.15
CA GLY A 265 -12.50 -32.38 0.12
C GLY A 265 -12.35 -31.02 0.80
N CYS A 266 -11.12 -30.49 0.92
CA CYS A 266 -10.84 -29.25 1.64
C CYS A 266 -10.86 -28.02 0.72
N THR A 267 -11.22 -26.86 1.27
CA THR A 267 -10.93 -25.55 0.67
C THR A 267 -9.46 -25.18 0.90
N HIS A 268 -8.79 -24.65 -0.10
CA HIS A 268 -7.36 -24.35 -0.08
C HIS A 268 -7.13 -22.85 -0.03
N ILE A 269 -6.57 -22.35 1.07
CA ILE A 269 -6.48 -20.90 1.34
C ILE A 269 -5.04 -20.47 1.49
N GLY A 270 -4.64 -19.47 0.70
CA GLY A 270 -3.32 -18.83 0.84
C GLY A 270 -3.36 -17.71 1.86
N ILE A 271 -2.40 -17.65 2.79
CA ILE A 271 -2.39 -16.67 3.88
C ILE A 271 -1.10 -15.83 3.93
N VAL A 272 -1.27 -14.54 4.19
CA VAL A 272 -0.19 -13.56 4.43
C VAL A 272 -0.60 -12.68 5.63
N TRP A 273 0.05 -12.83 6.77
CA TRP A 273 -0.41 -12.21 8.02
C TRP A 273 0.56 -11.18 8.62
N SER A 274 1.73 -11.01 8.02
CA SER A 274 2.71 -9.99 8.44
C SER A 274 3.16 -9.14 7.28
N ALA A 275 3.29 -7.85 7.55
CA ALA A 275 3.86 -6.85 6.65
C ALA A 275 5.39 -6.98 6.54
N ASN A 276 5.98 -6.12 5.72
CA ASN A 276 7.42 -6.06 5.49
C ASN A 276 8.20 -5.86 6.82
N PRO A 277 9.17 -6.72 7.17
CA PRO A 277 9.94 -6.63 8.40
C PRO A 277 10.77 -5.34 8.51
N LEU A 278 11.12 -4.72 7.39
CA LEU A 278 11.85 -3.45 7.34
C LEU A 278 10.98 -2.22 7.65
N SER A 279 9.65 -2.36 7.71
CA SER A 279 8.76 -1.27 8.10
C SER A 279 8.94 -0.90 9.58
N SER A 280 8.55 0.30 10.00
CA SER A 280 8.72 0.74 11.41
C SER A 280 8.00 -0.19 12.40
N ALA A 281 8.52 -0.28 13.63
CA ALA A 281 7.92 -1.14 14.65
C ALA A 281 6.45 -0.81 14.95
N SER A 282 6.08 0.48 14.86
CA SER A 282 4.69 0.92 15.01
C SER A 282 3.82 0.40 13.87
N ASN A 283 4.28 0.54 12.62
CA ASN A 283 3.58 0.08 11.43
C ASN A 283 3.37 -1.45 11.46
N ARG A 284 4.41 -2.21 11.84
CA ARG A 284 4.31 -3.68 12.00
C ARG A 284 3.26 -4.07 13.05
N ARG A 285 3.26 -3.42 14.22
CA ARG A 285 2.26 -3.72 15.27
C ARG A 285 0.83 -3.46 14.83
N ALA A 286 0.60 -2.40 14.05
CA ALA A 286 -0.74 -2.08 13.56
C ALA A 286 -1.23 -3.07 12.49
N ARG A 287 -0.32 -3.61 11.67
CA ARG A 287 -0.64 -4.37 10.46
C ARG A 287 -0.44 -5.88 10.53
N ASN A 288 0.34 -6.37 11.49
CA ASN A 288 0.59 -7.79 11.63
C ASN A 288 -0.47 -8.41 12.52
N VAL A 289 -1.06 -9.53 12.08
CA VAL A 289 -1.82 -10.40 12.98
C VAL A 289 -0.81 -11.14 13.86
N PRO A 290 -0.95 -11.10 15.20
CA PRO A 290 -0.11 -11.89 16.10
C PRO A 290 -0.18 -13.37 15.76
N SER A 291 0.97 -14.02 15.75
CA SER A 291 1.09 -15.42 15.32
C SER A 291 0.28 -16.38 16.19
N GLU A 292 0.19 -16.14 17.49
CA GLU A 292 -0.58 -16.96 18.43
C GLU A 292 -2.07 -16.89 18.12
N LEU A 293 -2.57 -15.68 17.85
CA LEU A 293 -3.95 -15.44 17.48
C LEU A 293 -4.29 -16.05 16.11
N LEU A 294 -3.38 -15.92 15.14
CA LEU A 294 -3.51 -16.60 13.85
C LEU A 294 -3.56 -18.12 14.04
N ASN A 295 -2.64 -18.71 14.82
CA ASN A 295 -2.60 -20.16 15.00
C ASN A 295 -3.86 -20.69 15.69
N ALA A 296 -4.40 -19.95 16.67
CA ALA A 296 -5.69 -20.28 17.28
C ALA A 296 -6.82 -20.25 16.25
N TRP A 297 -6.85 -19.22 15.40
CA TRP A 297 -7.84 -19.08 14.35
C TRP A 297 -7.77 -20.19 13.29
N LEU A 298 -6.57 -20.57 12.84
CA LEU A 298 -6.37 -21.65 11.87
C LEU A 298 -6.88 -23.01 12.39
N LYS A 299 -6.76 -23.26 13.71
CA LYS A 299 -7.20 -24.50 14.36
C LYS A 299 -8.72 -24.57 14.55
N ASP A 300 -9.41 -23.44 14.48
CA ASP A 300 -10.85 -23.30 14.73
C ASP A 300 -11.67 -23.24 13.43
N ILE A 301 -11.06 -23.65 12.31
CA ILE A 301 -11.67 -23.74 10.98
C ILE A 301 -11.44 -25.14 10.43
N ASP A 302 -12.52 -25.90 10.31
CA ASP A 302 -12.51 -27.25 9.73
C ASP A 302 -12.64 -27.22 8.20
N GLY A 303 -12.21 -28.29 7.53
CA GLY A 303 -12.38 -28.43 6.08
C GLY A 303 -11.51 -27.48 5.24
N VAL A 304 -10.50 -26.84 5.84
CA VAL A 304 -9.59 -25.92 5.16
C VAL A 304 -8.14 -26.38 5.28
N ARG A 305 -7.40 -26.31 4.17
CA ARG A 305 -5.93 -26.35 4.16
C ARG A 305 -5.37 -24.97 3.93
N PHE A 306 -4.50 -24.54 4.84
CA PHE A 306 -3.84 -23.26 4.73
C PHE A 306 -2.43 -23.39 4.12
N TYR A 307 -2.07 -22.41 3.30
CA TYR A 307 -0.79 -22.30 2.63
C TYR A 307 -0.15 -20.96 2.99
N SER A 308 1.06 -20.97 3.54
CA SER A 308 1.80 -19.73 3.80
C SER A 308 2.31 -19.16 2.48
N LEU A 309 1.91 -17.93 2.18
CA LEU A 309 2.40 -17.14 1.05
C LEU A 309 3.43 -16.08 1.50
N MET A 310 4.06 -16.30 2.65
CA MET A 310 5.09 -15.42 3.20
C MET A 310 6.42 -15.62 2.45
N PRO A 311 7.11 -14.55 2.02
CA PRO A 311 8.45 -14.66 1.44
C PRO A 311 9.45 -15.29 2.41
N ALA A 312 10.48 -15.97 1.90
CA ALA A 312 11.49 -16.66 2.72
C ALA A 312 12.26 -15.73 3.69
N GLU A 313 12.41 -14.46 3.36
CA GLU A 313 12.97 -13.45 4.28
C GLU A 313 12.10 -13.19 5.52
N HIS A 314 10.85 -13.65 5.51
CA HIS A 314 9.95 -13.63 6.66
C HIS A 314 10.01 -14.94 7.49
N CYS A 315 10.92 -15.89 7.19
CA CYS A 315 11.04 -17.16 7.91
C CYS A 315 11.24 -17.01 9.43
N ALA A 316 11.81 -15.89 9.91
CA ALA A 316 11.89 -15.61 11.35
C ALA A 316 10.50 -15.41 12.01
N VAL A 317 9.50 -14.94 11.25
CA VAL A 317 8.10 -14.84 11.70
C VAL A 317 7.46 -16.23 11.77
N LEU A 318 7.80 -17.13 10.83
CA LEU A 318 7.34 -18.52 10.78
C LEU A 318 7.96 -19.38 11.90
N ALA A 319 9.26 -19.20 12.18
CA ALA A 319 9.99 -19.96 13.19
C ALA A 319 9.56 -19.69 14.64
N GLY A 320 8.87 -18.57 14.88
CA GLY A 320 8.38 -18.20 16.21
C GLY A 320 7.07 -18.85 16.62
N VAL A 321 6.47 -19.71 15.78
CA VAL A 321 5.12 -20.27 16.01
C VAL A 321 5.19 -21.80 16.04
N PRO A 322 5.23 -22.42 17.24
CA PRO A 322 5.09 -23.86 17.36
C PRO A 322 3.77 -24.32 16.73
N ASP A 323 3.82 -25.40 15.94
CA ASP A 323 2.64 -26.07 15.38
C ASP A 323 1.74 -25.18 14.50
N LEU A 324 2.31 -24.25 13.73
CA LEU A 324 1.55 -23.49 12.74
C LEU A 324 1.00 -24.42 11.66
N HIS A 325 -0.33 -24.56 11.59
CA HIS A 325 -0.99 -25.52 10.70
C HIS A 325 -1.11 -24.99 9.25
N VAL A 326 0.04 -24.79 8.60
CA VAL A 326 0.15 -24.29 7.22
C VAL A 326 1.16 -25.08 6.40
N THR A 327 0.91 -25.23 5.11
CA THR A 327 1.92 -25.67 4.14
C THR A 327 2.77 -24.48 3.72
N ASP A 328 4.06 -24.49 4.03
CA ASP A 328 4.96 -23.39 3.66
C ASP A 328 5.37 -23.44 2.18
N LEU A 329 5.08 -22.38 1.45
CA LEU A 329 5.45 -22.25 0.03
C LEU A 329 6.66 -21.34 -0.19
N ALA A 330 7.28 -20.78 0.86
CA ALA A 330 8.34 -19.76 0.75
C ALA A 330 9.47 -20.12 -0.24
N PHE A 331 9.87 -21.39 -0.32
CA PHE A 331 10.91 -21.87 -1.24
C PHE A 331 10.55 -21.69 -2.73
N PHE A 332 9.25 -21.65 -3.06
CA PHE A 332 8.75 -21.46 -4.41
C PHE A 332 8.57 -19.97 -4.77
N LEU A 333 8.33 -19.10 -3.79
CA LEU A 333 7.94 -17.69 -3.95
C LEU A 333 9.14 -16.76 -4.22
N THR A 334 9.93 -17.10 -5.25
CA THR A 334 11.18 -16.38 -5.57
C THR A 334 10.98 -15.05 -6.28
N ASP A 335 9.82 -14.85 -6.92
CA ASP A 335 9.42 -13.61 -7.58
C ASP A 335 7.87 -13.48 -7.61
N PHE A 336 7.36 -12.36 -8.12
CA PHE A 336 5.91 -12.14 -8.18
C PHE A 336 5.19 -13.00 -9.23
N SER A 337 5.89 -13.53 -10.25
CA SER A 337 5.30 -14.46 -11.22
C SER A 337 5.04 -15.82 -10.56
N ARG A 338 6.01 -16.35 -9.81
CA ARG A 338 5.84 -17.59 -9.05
C ARG A 338 4.84 -17.44 -7.91
N THR A 339 4.85 -16.28 -7.23
CA THR A 339 3.84 -15.97 -6.20
C THR A 339 2.43 -15.97 -6.80
N ALA A 340 2.22 -15.30 -7.93
CA ALA A 340 0.94 -15.29 -8.63
C ALA A 340 0.52 -16.70 -9.10
N ALA A 341 1.46 -17.50 -9.63
CA ALA A 341 1.18 -18.87 -10.05
C ALA A 341 0.74 -19.76 -8.88
N ALA A 342 1.38 -19.62 -7.71
CA ALA A 342 0.96 -20.32 -6.49
C ALA A 342 -0.45 -19.89 -6.06
N MET A 343 -0.73 -18.58 -6.02
CA MET A 343 -2.05 -18.04 -5.68
C MET A 343 -3.16 -18.56 -6.59
N GLN A 344 -2.91 -18.68 -7.90
CA GLN A 344 -3.89 -19.21 -8.87
C GLN A 344 -4.24 -20.70 -8.67
N CYS A 345 -3.48 -21.43 -7.85
CA CYS A 345 -3.78 -22.82 -7.52
C CYS A 345 -4.59 -22.97 -6.22
N LEU A 346 -4.90 -21.85 -5.55
CA LEU A 346 -5.64 -21.78 -4.29
C LEU A 346 -7.05 -21.24 -4.58
N ASP A 347 -8.00 -21.56 -3.70
CA ASP A 347 -9.40 -21.19 -3.87
C ASP A 347 -9.65 -19.74 -3.42
N GLU A 348 -9.00 -19.33 -2.32
CA GLU A 348 -9.13 -17.99 -1.74
C GLU A 348 -7.80 -17.50 -1.16
N ILE A 349 -7.63 -16.19 -1.07
CA ILE A 349 -6.43 -15.56 -0.49
C ILE A 349 -6.83 -14.70 0.71
N VAL A 350 -6.16 -14.87 1.85
CA VAL A 350 -6.27 -13.98 3.02
C VAL A 350 -4.96 -13.22 3.15
N SER A 351 -5.00 -11.90 3.20
CA SER A 351 -3.79 -11.10 3.33
C SER A 351 -4.02 -9.88 4.22
N VAL A 352 -3.04 -9.53 5.05
CA VAL A 352 -2.93 -8.15 5.55
C VAL A 352 -2.60 -7.20 4.39
N CYS A 353 -2.79 -5.88 4.55
CA CYS A 353 -2.66 -4.84 3.51
C CYS A 353 -1.27 -4.75 2.80
N THR A 354 -0.84 -5.75 2.04
CA THR A 354 0.52 -5.87 1.46
C THR A 354 0.47 -5.92 -0.07
N SER A 355 1.65 -6.09 -0.71
CA SER A 355 1.71 -6.39 -2.13
C SER A 355 0.96 -7.66 -2.49
N SER A 356 0.86 -8.65 -1.59
CA SER A 356 0.11 -9.89 -1.83
C SER A 356 -1.40 -9.65 -1.96
N ALA A 357 -1.97 -8.74 -1.16
CA ALA A 357 -3.37 -8.34 -1.30
C ALA A 357 -3.66 -7.65 -2.63
N ASN A 358 -2.74 -6.79 -3.10
CA ASN A 358 -2.85 -6.17 -4.42
C ASN A 358 -2.67 -7.20 -5.53
N LEU A 359 -1.72 -8.13 -5.39
CA LEU A 359 -1.45 -9.18 -6.37
C LEU A 359 -2.66 -10.09 -6.58
N SER A 360 -3.25 -10.61 -5.50
CA SER A 360 -4.41 -11.50 -5.60
C SER A 360 -5.63 -10.79 -6.19
N GLY A 361 -5.86 -9.54 -5.81
CA GLY A 361 -6.89 -8.69 -6.42
C GLY A 361 -6.65 -8.46 -7.91
N ALA A 362 -5.41 -8.16 -8.32
CA ALA A 362 -5.01 -7.94 -9.70
C ALA A 362 -5.08 -9.20 -10.59
N LEU A 363 -5.02 -10.39 -9.97
CA LEU A 363 -5.25 -11.69 -10.60
C LEU A 363 -6.73 -12.04 -10.71
N GLY A 364 -7.63 -11.28 -10.08
CA GLY A 364 -9.07 -11.57 -10.03
C GLY A 364 -9.42 -12.74 -9.11
N LEU A 365 -8.62 -13.00 -8.07
CA LEU A 365 -8.88 -14.06 -7.10
C LEU A 365 -9.76 -13.56 -5.96
N LYS A 366 -10.63 -14.43 -5.44
CA LYS A 366 -11.39 -14.17 -4.21
C LYS A 366 -10.42 -13.89 -3.07
N THR A 367 -10.43 -12.66 -2.58
CA THR A 367 -9.42 -12.14 -1.66
C THR A 367 -10.07 -11.49 -0.44
N HIS A 368 -9.57 -11.84 0.74
CA HIS A 368 -9.93 -11.25 2.02
C HIS A 368 -8.77 -10.42 2.54
N VAL A 369 -9.01 -9.13 2.79
CA VAL A 369 -7.96 -8.22 3.25
C VAL A 369 -8.21 -7.80 4.69
N LEU A 370 -7.28 -8.19 5.56
CA LEU A 370 -7.23 -7.77 6.95
C LEU A 370 -6.58 -6.38 7.03
N LEU A 371 -7.33 -5.39 7.49
CA LEU A 371 -6.93 -3.98 7.51
C LEU A 371 -6.76 -3.46 8.93
N GLN A 372 -5.68 -2.72 9.16
CA GLN A 372 -5.54 -1.91 10.37
C GLN A 372 -6.65 -0.85 10.45
N LYS A 373 -6.91 -0.31 11.65
CA LYS A 373 -7.99 0.66 11.90
C LYS A 373 -7.99 1.83 10.91
N HIS A 374 -6.84 2.48 10.77
CA HIS A 374 -6.61 3.52 9.78
C HIS A 374 -5.89 2.92 8.56
N ALA A 375 -6.70 2.27 7.73
CA ALA A 375 -6.26 1.59 6.52
C ALA A 375 -5.82 2.56 5.43
N ASP A 376 -5.02 2.06 4.49
CA ASP A 376 -4.65 2.79 3.29
C ASP A 376 -5.87 3.16 2.44
N TRP A 377 -5.83 4.31 1.77
CA TRP A 377 -6.93 4.92 1.03
C TRP A 377 -7.56 4.00 -0.03
N ARG A 378 -6.81 3.01 -0.53
CA ARG A 378 -7.26 2.09 -1.60
C ARG A 378 -8.35 1.12 -1.15
N TRP A 379 -8.53 0.98 0.15
CA TRP A 379 -9.48 0.06 0.76
C TRP A 379 -10.63 0.79 1.46
N CYS A 380 -10.96 2.02 1.05
CA CYS A 380 -11.94 2.88 1.71
C CYS A 380 -13.15 3.17 0.81
N GLY A 381 -14.37 3.06 1.34
CA GLY A 381 -15.59 3.43 0.61
C GLY A 381 -15.71 2.76 -0.76
N ASP A 382 -16.16 3.52 -1.77
CA ASP A 382 -16.33 3.05 -3.15
C ASP A 382 -15.03 3.16 -4.00
N THR A 383 -13.86 3.16 -3.36
CA THR A 383 -12.57 3.20 -4.09
C THR A 383 -12.20 1.85 -4.72
N ALA A 384 -13.16 0.94 -4.93
CA ALA A 384 -12.91 -0.43 -5.34
C ALA A 384 -11.96 -0.48 -6.56
N TRP A 385 -10.80 -1.09 -6.34
CA TRP A 385 -9.76 -1.33 -7.36
C TRP A 385 -9.79 -2.76 -7.90
N TYR A 386 -10.44 -3.66 -7.16
CA TYR A 386 -10.49 -5.09 -7.43
C TYR A 386 -11.92 -5.58 -7.23
N ARG A 387 -12.35 -6.53 -8.07
CA ARG A 387 -13.74 -7.01 -8.11
C ARG A 387 -14.08 -7.88 -6.89
N ASP A 388 -13.29 -8.91 -6.65
CA ASP A 388 -13.59 -9.96 -5.66
C ASP A 388 -12.74 -9.80 -4.39
N VAL A 389 -12.69 -8.58 -3.85
CA VAL A 389 -12.00 -8.27 -2.59
C VAL A 389 -12.99 -7.88 -1.50
N VAL A 390 -12.96 -8.61 -0.39
CA VAL A 390 -13.68 -8.30 0.85
C VAL A 390 -12.67 -7.80 1.88
N THR A 391 -13.02 -6.76 2.65
CA THR A 391 -12.12 -6.18 3.65
C THR A 391 -12.68 -6.33 5.07
N TYR A 392 -11.79 -6.56 6.03
CA TYR A 392 -12.09 -6.72 7.45
C TYR A 392 -11.20 -5.77 8.23
N ARG A 393 -11.81 -4.77 8.88
CA ARG A 393 -11.08 -3.63 9.46
C ARG A 393 -11.14 -3.66 10.98
N GLN A 394 -10.00 -3.39 11.62
CA GLN A 394 -9.94 -3.24 13.07
C GLN A 394 -10.83 -2.09 13.55
N GLU A 395 -11.59 -2.31 14.61
CA GLU A 395 -12.30 -1.25 15.34
C GLU A 395 -11.35 -0.53 16.32
N THR A 396 -10.48 -1.32 16.97
CA THR A 396 -9.45 -0.87 17.90
C THR A 396 -8.07 -1.21 17.34
N ARG A 397 -7.14 -0.25 17.38
CA ARG A 397 -5.80 -0.41 16.82
C ARG A 397 -5.10 -1.64 17.41
N ALA A 398 -4.55 -2.50 16.54
CA ALA A 398 -3.86 -3.74 16.89
C ALA A 398 -4.72 -4.83 17.55
N ASP A 399 -6.05 -4.66 17.58
CA ASP A 399 -6.99 -5.72 17.95
C ASP A 399 -7.55 -6.39 16.69
N TRP A 400 -7.21 -7.67 16.50
CA TRP A 400 -7.60 -8.46 15.34
C TRP A 400 -8.76 -9.43 15.61
N GLY A 401 -9.24 -9.54 16.85
CA GLY A 401 -10.25 -10.53 17.23
C GLY A 401 -11.51 -10.44 16.38
N ASN A 402 -12.09 -9.23 16.28
CA ASN A 402 -13.31 -8.98 15.49
C ASN A 402 -13.09 -9.26 13.99
N CYS A 403 -11.93 -8.90 13.45
CA CYS A 403 -11.61 -9.17 12.04
C CYS A 403 -11.57 -10.66 11.74
N LEU A 404 -10.89 -11.44 12.59
CA LEU A 404 -10.76 -12.88 12.41
C LEU A 404 -12.08 -13.61 12.61
N GLN A 405 -12.89 -13.17 13.58
CA GLN A 405 -14.23 -13.70 13.80
C GLN A 405 -15.15 -13.46 12.59
N ALA A 406 -15.16 -12.25 12.04
CA ALA A 406 -15.92 -11.93 10.85
C ALA A 406 -15.43 -12.71 9.63
N LEU A 407 -14.11 -12.90 9.50
CA LEU A 407 -13.51 -13.70 8.45
C LEU A 407 -13.93 -15.19 8.54
N SER A 408 -13.99 -15.76 9.75
CA SER A 408 -14.39 -17.16 9.96
C SER A 408 -15.79 -17.50 9.45
N ALA A 409 -16.70 -16.52 9.34
CA ALA A 409 -18.06 -16.74 8.83
C ALA A 409 -18.12 -17.19 7.36
N ASN A 410 -17.00 -17.17 6.64
CA ASN A 410 -16.91 -17.68 5.27
C ASN A 410 -16.74 -19.21 5.20
N TRP A 411 -16.29 -19.86 6.28
CA TRP A 411 -15.87 -21.27 6.29
C TRP A 411 -16.41 -22.08 7.48
N ARG A 412 -17.29 -21.48 8.28
CA ARG A 412 -18.12 -22.15 9.30
C ARG A 412 -19.54 -22.21 8.80
#